data_AF-A0A1L7NMK6-F1
#
_entry.id   AF-A0A1L7NMK6-F1
#
_cell.length_a   1.000
_cell.length_b   1.000
_cell.length_c   1.000
_cell.angle_alpha   90.00
_cell.angle_beta   90.00
_cell.angle_gamma   90.00
#
_symmetry.space_group_name_H-M   'P 1'
#
loop_
_entity.id
_entity.type
_entity.pdbx_description
1 polymer ?
#
loop_
_entity_poly.entity_id
_entity_poly.type
_entity_poly.pdbx_seq_one_letter_code
_entity_poly.pdbx_strand_id
1 'polypeptide(L)'
;MSRDLTEFEQHLLSIIKPLHAAKWHADYRWDSLEKSLANLGNDYGGLELNPDFQRGHVWTPAQQTHFIENCMRGVVPSSGFLIQFNCADWGDEDAQTDLPKGLQCVDGLQRYTAVTEFVKGHVKPFGYSAQELLGTQFSPKRIHMKVAIHAYTKRADLLAHYLALNAGGTPHSAEEIERVRGLLAQAQGSA
;
A
#
# COMPACT_ATOMS: atom_id res chain seq x y z
N MET A 1 -29.07 -16.42 -1.40
CA MET A 1 -29.79 -16.36 -0.11
C MET A 1 -28.86 -15.70 0.89
N SER A 2 -29.25 -14.57 1.49
CA SER A 2 -28.51 -13.99 2.61
C SER A 2 -28.64 -14.93 3.80
N ARG A 3 -27.52 -15.29 4.42
CA ARG A 3 -27.50 -16.07 5.66
C ARG A 3 -27.87 -15.15 6.82
N ASP A 4 -28.85 -15.55 7.63
CA ASP A 4 -29.15 -14.86 8.88
C ASP A 4 -28.05 -15.14 9.90
N LEU A 5 -27.49 -14.06 10.45
CA LEU A 5 -26.41 -14.12 11.44
C LEU A 5 -27.00 -14.21 12.84
N THR A 6 -26.42 -15.06 13.69
CA THR A 6 -26.81 -15.17 15.11
C THR A 6 -26.47 -13.88 15.87
N GLU A 7 -27.13 -13.62 17.00
CA GLU A 7 -26.79 -12.48 17.87
C GLU A 7 -25.32 -12.48 18.29
N PHE A 8 -24.77 -13.67 18.57
CA PHE A 8 -23.36 -13.82 18.91
C PHE A 8 -22.45 -13.45 17.74
N GLU A 9 -22.78 -13.85 16.51
CA GLU A 9 -22.00 -13.46 15.33
C GLU A 9 -22.09 -11.97 15.02
N GLN A 10 -23.26 -11.36 15.21
CA GLN A 10 -23.42 -9.91 15.10
C GLN A 10 -22.57 -9.17 16.15
N HIS A 11 -22.56 -9.67 17.40
CA HIS A 11 -21.70 -9.17 18.45
C HIS A 11 -20.21 -9.32 18.10
N LEU A 12 -19.77 -10.49 17.61
CA LEU A 12 -18.40 -10.71 17.16
C LEU A 12 -18.02 -9.74 16.04
N LEU A 13 -18.89 -9.51 15.05
CA LEU A 13 -18.63 -8.57 13.97
C LEU A 13 -18.48 -7.13 14.48
N SER A 14 -19.23 -6.75 15.52
CA SER A 14 -19.10 -5.43 16.16
C SER A 14 -17.77 -5.22 16.89
N ILE A 15 -17.16 -6.30 17.39
CA ILE A 15 -15.88 -6.25 18.12
C ILE A 15 -14.70 -6.43 17.16
N ILE A 16 -14.74 -7.51 16.37
CA ILE A 16 -13.62 -7.92 15.49
C ILE A 16 -13.46 -6.95 14.34
N LYS A 17 -14.56 -6.43 13.78
CA LYS A 17 -14.59 -5.50 12.64
C LYS A 17 -13.60 -5.94 11.53
N PRO A 18 -13.80 -7.12 10.94
CA PRO A 18 -12.86 -7.68 9.96
C PRO A 18 -12.68 -6.69 8.81
N LEU A 19 -11.42 -6.48 8.42
CA LEU A 19 -11.08 -5.58 7.32
C LEU A 19 -11.55 -6.17 5.99
N HIS A 20 -12.02 -5.31 5.09
CA HIS A 20 -12.40 -5.74 3.76
C HIS A 20 -11.18 -6.22 2.98
N ALA A 21 -11.35 -7.32 2.24
CA ALA A 21 -10.35 -7.77 1.29
C ALA A 21 -10.25 -6.79 0.12
N ALA A 22 -9.07 -6.72 -0.51
CA ALA A 22 -8.89 -5.96 -1.73
C ALA A 22 -9.86 -6.43 -2.81
N LYS A 23 -10.42 -5.49 -3.56
CA LYS A 23 -11.33 -5.76 -4.69
C LYS A 23 -10.58 -6.30 -5.90
N TRP A 24 -9.30 -5.95 -6.02
CA TRP A 24 -8.46 -6.35 -7.12
C TRP A 24 -7.00 -6.43 -6.70
N HIS A 25 -6.24 -7.29 -7.37
CA HIS A 25 -4.78 -7.31 -7.26
C HIS A 25 -4.11 -7.76 -8.56
N ALA A 26 -2.88 -7.33 -8.79
CA ALA A 26 -2.01 -7.87 -9.84
C ALA A 26 -0.54 -7.82 -9.43
N ASP A 27 0.28 -8.63 -10.11
CA ASP A 27 1.72 -8.67 -9.95
C ASP A 27 2.40 -7.85 -11.05
N TYR A 28 3.24 -6.89 -10.65
CA TYR A 28 4.01 -6.04 -11.55
C TYR A 28 5.49 -6.32 -11.39
N ARG A 29 6.20 -6.48 -12.51
CA ARG A 29 7.66 -6.58 -12.49
C ARG A 29 8.25 -5.30 -11.91
N TRP A 30 9.36 -5.44 -11.19
CA TRP A 30 10.06 -4.30 -10.61
C TRP A 30 10.48 -3.29 -11.69
N ASP A 31 10.96 -3.77 -12.85
CA ASP A 31 11.42 -2.90 -13.94
C ASP A 31 10.31 -2.02 -14.56
N SER A 32 9.04 -2.42 -14.43
CA SER A 32 7.90 -1.68 -14.95
C SER A 32 7.00 -1.08 -13.87
N LEU A 33 7.29 -1.29 -12.58
CA LEU A 33 6.39 -0.97 -11.48
C LEU A 33 5.94 0.50 -11.47
N GLU A 34 6.89 1.44 -11.54
CA GLU A 34 6.60 2.88 -11.54
C GLU A 34 5.73 3.28 -12.74
N LYS A 35 6.09 2.82 -13.94
CA LYS A 35 5.30 3.07 -15.15
C LYS A 35 3.90 2.47 -15.06
N SER A 36 3.78 1.25 -14.55
CA SER A 36 2.52 0.56 -14.39
C SER A 36 1.58 1.29 -13.42
N LEU A 37 2.10 1.75 -12.28
CA LEU A 37 1.30 2.53 -11.33
C LEU A 37 0.95 3.92 -11.86
N ALA A 38 1.85 4.58 -12.59
CA ALA A 38 1.56 5.87 -13.22
C ALA A 38 0.45 5.74 -14.26
N ASN A 39 0.49 4.70 -15.11
CA ASN A 39 -0.57 4.42 -16.07
C ASN A 39 -1.89 4.15 -15.36
N LEU A 40 -1.87 3.32 -14.32
CA LEU A 40 -3.06 3.03 -13.54
C LEU A 40 -3.64 4.28 -12.87
N GLY A 41 -2.77 5.18 -12.38
CA GLY A 41 -3.15 6.50 -11.91
C GLY A 41 -3.87 7.32 -12.96
N ASN A 42 -3.34 7.36 -14.19
CA ASN A 42 -3.97 8.09 -15.29
C ASN A 42 -5.37 7.53 -15.63
N ASP A 43 -5.53 6.21 -15.57
CA ASP A 43 -6.80 5.54 -15.88
C ASP A 43 -7.89 5.83 -14.82
N TYR A 44 -7.51 6.06 -13.57
CA TYR A 44 -8.44 6.22 -12.43
C TYR A 44 -8.45 7.64 -11.81
N GLY A 45 -7.89 8.64 -12.50
CA GLY A 45 -8.00 10.05 -12.11
C GLY A 45 -6.93 10.56 -11.15
N GLY A 46 -5.85 9.81 -10.93
CA GLY A 46 -4.66 10.25 -10.21
C GLY A 46 -3.95 9.13 -9.45
N LEU A 47 -2.70 9.40 -9.06
CA LEU A 47 -1.92 8.56 -8.15
C LEU A 47 -1.33 9.43 -7.03
N GLU A 48 -1.86 9.28 -5.82
CA GLU A 48 -1.39 9.95 -4.62
C GLU A 48 -0.60 8.95 -3.76
N LEU A 49 0.72 9.02 -3.86
CA LEU A 49 1.63 8.15 -3.08
C LEU A 49 1.76 8.57 -1.61
N ASN A 50 1.51 9.84 -1.30
CA ASN A 50 1.65 10.39 0.03
C ASN A 50 0.40 11.20 0.43
N PRO A 51 -0.77 10.53 0.57
CA PRO A 51 -1.97 11.18 1.07
C PRO A 51 -1.74 11.70 2.49
N ASP A 52 -2.61 12.59 2.97
CA ASP A 52 -2.45 13.25 4.27
C ASP A 52 -2.26 12.28 5.44
N PHE A 53 -2.86 11.09 5.40
CA PHE A 53 -2.72 10.06 6.43
C PHE A 53 -1.48 9.17 6.30
N GLN A 54 -0.78 9.22 5.17
CA GLN A 54 0.44 8.46 4.94
C GLN A 54 1.63 9.11 5.65
N ARG A 55 2.63 8.31 5.99
CA ARG A 55 3.93 8.84 6.41
C ARG A 55 4.78 9.21 5.21
N GLY A 56 5.65 10.21 5.34
CA GLY A 56 6.60 10.57 4.28
C GLY A 56 7.63 9.46 3.99
N HIS A 57 8.61 9.77 3.13
CA HIS A 57 9.74 8.88 2.86
C HIS A 57 10.71 8.87 4.05
N VAL A 58 10.53 7.91 4.96
CA VAL A 58 11.30 7.81 6.21
C VAL A 58 12.43 6.78 6.15
N TRP A 59 12.46 5.90 5.13
CA TRP A 59 13.60 5.00 4.94
C TRP A 59 14.81 5.74 4.40
N THR A 60 15.89 5.70 5.18
CA THR A 60 17.22 6.12 4.76
C THR A 60 17.70 5.31 3.54
N PRO A 61 18.66 5.84 2.75
CA PRO A 61 19.26 5.08 1.64
C PRO A 61 19.82 3.72 2.06
N ALA A 62 20.37 3.62 3.28
CA ALA A 62 20.85 2.36 3.84
C ALA A 62 19.72 1.35 4.07
N GLN A 63 18.58 1.79 4.61
CA GLN A 63 17.40 0.92 4.79
C GLN A 63 16.81 0.46 3.46
N GLN A 64 16.73 1.35 2.46
CA GLN A 64 16.30 0.98 1.10
C GLN A 64 17.23 -0.07 0.50
N THR A 65 18.55 0.15 0.60
CA THR A 65 19.57 -0.80 0.12
C THR A 65 19.40 -2.15 0.80
N HIS A 66 19.29 -2.16 2.13
CA HIS A 66 19.15 -3.38 2.93
C HIS A 66 17.86 -4.16 2.58
N PHE A 67 16.75 -3.45 2.32
CA PHE A 67 15.51 -4.09 1.88
C PHE A 67 15.70 -4.84 0.55
N ILE A 68 16.25 -4.17 -0.47
CA ILE A 68 16.48 -4.78 -1.79
C ILE A 68 17.45 -5.97 -1.69
N GLU A 69 18.49 -5.81 -0.89
CA GLU A 69 19.45 -6.85 -0.53
C GLU A 69 18.78 -8.09 0.07
N ASN A 70 17.83 -7.92 0.98
CA ASN A 70 17.09 -9.02 1.59
C ASN A 70 16.09 -9.66 0.61
N CYS A 71 15.49 -8.87 -0.30
CA CYS A 71 14.69 -9.41 -1.39
C CYS A 71 15.54 -10.35 -2.27
N MET A 72 16.76 -9.93 -2.64
CA MET A 72 17.69 -10.73 -3.47
C MET A 72 18.19 -12.00 -2.76
N ARG A 73 18.34 -11.96 -1.43
CA ARG A 73 18.65 -13.15 -0.61
C ARG A 73 17.47 -14.11 -0.47
N GLY A 74 16.25 -13.71 -0.83
CA GLY A 74 15.05 -14.53 -0.69
C GLY A 74 14.56 -14.68 0.76
N VAL A 75 14.95 -13.77 1.66
CA VAL A 75 14.57 -13.82 3.09
C VAL A 75 13.35 -12.93 3.42
N VAL A 76 12.90 -12.11 2.47
CA VAL A 76 11.71 -11.26 2.64
C VAL A 76 10.46 -12.13 2.43
N PRO A 77 9.51 -12.15 3.39
CA PRO A 77 8.26 -12.88 3.23
C PRO A 77 7.39 -12.26 2.13
N SER A 78 6.44 -13.01 1.60
CA SER A 78 5.55 -12.55 0.52
C SER A 78 4.80 -11.26 0.82
N SER A 79 4.42 -11.02 2.07
CA SER A 79 3.81 -9.75 2.53
C SER A 79 4.74 -8.55 2.34
N GLY A 80 6.06 -8.75 2.34
CA GLY A 80 7.05 -7.73 2.03
C GLY A 80 7.04 -7.26 0.58
N PHE A 81 6.39 -8.00 -0.33
CA PHE A 81 6.23 -7.66 -1.74
C PHE A 81 4.84 -7.08 -2.06
N LEU A 82 4.07 -6.68 -1.05
CA LEU A 82 2.73 -6.09 -1.22
C LEU A 82 2.77 -4.56 -1.12
N ILE A 83 2.11 -3.88 -2.05
CA ILE A 83 1.75 -2.46 -1.99
C ILE A 83 0.22 -2.37 -2.07
N GLN A 84 -0.37 -1.54 -1.22
CA GLN A 84 -1.83 -1.40 -1.11
C GLN A 84 -2.27 0.03 -1.41
N PHE A 85 -3.31 0.13 -2.23
CA PHE A 85 -3.96 1.39 -2.59
C PHE A 85 -5.45 1.33 -2.26
N ASN A 86 -6.07 2.51 -2.14
CA ASN A 86 -7.50 2.68 -2.18
C ASN A 86 -7.89 3.50 -3.42
N CYS A 87 -8.99 3.14 -4.07
CA CYS A 87 -9.62 3.92 -5.14
C CYS A 87 -11.13 3.77 -4.96
N ALA A 88 -11.82 4.85 -4.59
CA ALA A 88 -13.19 4.78 -4.08
C ALA A 88 -14.21 4.29 -5.12
N ASP A 89 -14.01 4.66 -6.39
CA ASP A 89 -14.82 4.30 -7.55
C ASP A 89 -14.31 3.02 -8.26
N TRP A 90 -13.44 2.25 -7.60
CA TRP A 90 -12.87 1.04 -8.21
C TRP A 90 -13.92 -0.04 -8.48
N GLY A 91 -14.27 -0.19 -9.75
CA GLY A 91 -15.29 -1.13 -10.22
C GLY A 91 -16.72 -0.61 -10.06
N ASP A 92 -16.91 0.64 -9.64
CA ASP A 92 -18.20 1.31 -9.52
C ASP A 92 -18.01 2.83 -9.70
N GLU A 93 -18.17 3.31 -10.94
CA GLU A 93 -17.95 4.73 -11.29
C GLU A 93 -18.97 5.68 -10.63
N ASP A 94 -20.12 5.16 -10.20
CA ASP A 94 -21.20 5.91 -9.56
C ASP A 94 -21.14 5.85 -8.02
N ALA A 95 -20.07 5.25 -7.46
CA ALA A 95 -19.87 5.09 -6.03
C ALA A 95 -19.97 6.43 -5.29
N GLN A 96 -20.92 6.52 -4.37
CA GLN A 96 -21.08 7.69 -3.51
C GLN A 96 -19.97 7.72 -2.46
N THR A 97 -19.04 8.66 -2.60
CA THR A 97 -17.83 8.74 -1.77
C THR A 97 -17.55 10.15 -1.25
N ASP A 98 -16.93 10.24 -0.07
CA ASP A 98 -16.35 11.47 0.51
C ASP A 98 -14.82 11.55 0.33
N LEU A 99 -14.24 10.63 -0.46
CA LEU A 99 -12.81 10.56 -0.76
C LEU A 99 -12.49 11.24 -2.10
N PRO A 100 -11.25 11.71 -2.29
CA PRO A 100 -10.82 12.22 -3.58
C PRO A 100 -10.80 11.10 -4.64
N LYS A 101 -10.95 11.49 -5.92
CA LYS A 101 -10.71 10.57 -7.05
C LYS A 101 -9.24 10.16 -7.12
N GLY A 102 -8.98 9.00 -7.70
CA GLY A 102 -7.63 8.46 -7.89
C GLY A 102 -7.20 7.43 -6.85
N LEU A 103 -6.03 6.85 -7.11
CA LEU A 103 -5.42 5.88 -6.21
C LEU A 103 -4.68 6.59 -5.07
N GLN A 104 -5.01 6.25 -3.82
CA GLN A 104 -4.30 6.71 -2.63
C GLN A 104 -3.49 5.57 -2.02
N CYS A 105 -2.19 5.77 -1.79
CA CYS A 105 -1.33 4.73 -1.19
C CYS A 105 -1.65 4.56 0.29
N VAL A 106 -2.09 3.36 0.67
CA VAL A 106 -2.43 2.97 2.05
C VAL A 106 -1.23 2.33 2.74
N ASP A 107 -0.52 1.47 2.05
CA ASP A 107 0.65 0.76 2.58
C ASP A 107 1.65 0.44 1.47
N GLY A 108 2.93 0.38 1.83
CA GLY A 108 4.00 -0.03 0.93
C GLY A 108 4.82 1.10 0.33
N LEU A 109 4.58 2.37 0.68
CA LEU A 109 5.31 3.52 0.14
C LEU A 109 6.83 3.35 0.17
N GLN A 110 7.41 2.93 1.30
CA GLN A 110 8.86 2.78 1.43
C GLN A 110 9.43 1.66 0.54
N ARG A 111 8.67 0.57 0.37
CA ARG A 111 9.03 -0.57 -0.47
C ARG A 111 8.95 -0.19 -1.95
N TYR A 112 7.88 0.51 -2.32
CA TYR A 112 7.75 1.12 -3.63
C TYR A 112 8.95 2.02 -3.94
N THR A 113 9.26 2.97 -3.06
CA THR A 113 10.41 3.88 -3.23
C THR A 113 11.72 3.12 -3.38
N ALA A 114 12.01 2.16 -2.50
CA ALA A 114 13.25 1.37 -2.59
C ALA A 114 13.38 0.63 -3.92
N VAL A 115 12.29 0.05 -4.43
CA VAL A 115 12.27 -0.65 -5.73
C VAL A 115 12.47 0.33 -6.88
N THR A 116 11.78 1.48 -6.89
CA THR A 116 11.93 2.47 -7.96
C THR A 116 13.31 3.10 -7.97
N GLU A 117 13.87 3.41 -6.80
CA GLU A 117 15.22 3.99 -6.68
C GLU A 117 16.30 2.98 -7.07
N PHE A 118 16.09 1.68 -6.83
CA PHE A 118 16.96 0.62 -7.35
C PHE A 118 16.92 0.56 -8.89
N VAL A 119 15.71 0.58 -9.48
CA VAL A 119 15.53 0.55 -10.94
C VAL A 119 16.15 1.80 -11.62
N LYS A 120 16.06 2.96 -10.97
CA LYS A 120 16.73 4.21 -11.41
C LYS A 120 18.24 4.20 -11.21
N GLY A 121 18.78 3.24 -10.45
CA GLY A 121 20.21 3.11 -10.17
C GLY A 121 20.73 3.96 -9.01
N HIS A 122 19.84 4.59 -8.24
CA HIS A 122 20.19 5.37 -7.05
C HIS A 122 20.44 4.48 -5.83
N VAL A 123 19.74 3.34 -5.74
CA VAL A 123 20.00 2.28 -4.76
C VAL A 123 20.79 1.16 -5.45
N LYS A 124 21.92 0.75 -4.85
CA LYS A 124 22.83 -0.25 -5.41
C LYS A 124 23.08 -1.39 -4.42
N PRO A 125 22.15 -2.37 -4.30
CA PRO A 125 22.34 -3.52 -3.42
C PRO A 125 23.63 -4.26 -3.79
N PHE A 126 24.46 -4.57 -2.80
CA PHE A 126 25.79 -5.17 -3.02
C PHE A 126 26.71 -4.40 -3.98
N GLY A 127 26.47 -3.11 -4.18
CA GLY A 127 27.24 -2.27 -5.10
C GLY A 127 26.83 -2.35 -6.58
N TYR A 128 25.81 -3.15 -6.94
CA TYR A 128 25.37 -3.33 -8.33
C TYR A 128 24.08 -2.58 -8.64
N SER A 129 24.00 -2.00 -9.84
CA SER A 129 22.78 -1.38 -10.37
C SER A 129 21.81 -2.40 -10.97
N ALA A 130 20.55 -2.00 -11.12
CA ALA A 130 19.53 -2.79 -11.82
C ALA A 130 19.95 -3.16 -13.26
N GLN A 131 20.67 -2.26 -13.95
CA GLN A 131 21.14 -2.47 -15.32
C GLN A 131 22.22 -3.55 -15.40
N GLU A 132 23.18 -3.56 -14.45
CA GLU A 132 24.25 -4.56 -14.39
C GLU A 132 23.71 -5.97 -14.08
N LEU A 133 22.57 -6.05 -13.39
CA LEU A 133 21.92 -7.31 -13.03
C LEU A 133 21.01 -7.87 -14.13
N LEU A 134 20.83 -7.17 -15.25
CA LEU A 134 20.05 -7.69 -16.37
C LEU A 134 20.64 -8.99 -16.93
N GLY A 135 19.76 -9.92 -17.32
CA GLY A 135 20.16 -11.24 -17.80
C GLY A 135 20.48 -12.26 -16.70
N THR A 136 20.66 -11.82 -15.45
CA THR A 136 20.89 -12.72 -14.30
C THR A 136 19.57 -13.19 -13.65
N GLN A 137 19.67 -14.07 -12.66
CA GLN A 137 18.52 -14.46 -11.81
C GLN A 137 18.02 -13.32 -10.91
N PHE A 138 18.88 -12.32 -10.62
CA PHE A 138 18.56 -11.16 -9.78
C PHE A 138 18.02 -9.97 -10.60
N SER A 139 17.77 -10.18 -11.89
CA SER A 139 17.22 -9.17 -12.77
C SER A 139 15.88 -8.64 -12.25
N PRO A 140 15.65 -7.30 -12.25
CA PRO A 140 14.36 -6.71 -11.87
C PRO A 140 13.20 -7.16 -12.77
N LYS A 141 13.49 -7.79 -13.93
CA LYS A 141 12.48 -8.41 -14.80
C LYS A 141 11.93 -9.73 -14.27
N ARG A 142 12.54 -10.30 -13.22
CA ARG A 142 12.16 -11.60 -12.64
C ARG A 142 11.49 -11.47 -11.27
N ILE A 143 11.55 -10.30 -10.66
CA ILE A 143 10.99 -10.03 -9.33
C ILE A 143 9.74 -9.16 -9.49
N HIS A 144 8.70 -9.46 -8.72
CA HIS A 144 7.41 -8.79 -8.82
C HIS A 144 7.02 -8.15 -7.48
N MET A 145 6.35 -7.00 -7.56
CA MET A 145 5.55 -6.47 -6.47
C MET A 145 4.07 -6.77 -6.75
N LYS A 146 3.37 -7.28 -5.75
CA LYS A 146 1.92 -7.36 -5.76
C LYS A 146 1.35 -6.00 -5.42
N VAL A 147 0.43 -5.52 -6.24
CA VAL A 147 -0.37 -4.33 -6.00
C VAL A 147 -1.79 -4.78 -5.72
N ALA A 148 -2.37 -4.32 -4.62
CA ALA A 148 -3.75 -4.60 -4.23
C ALA A 148 -4.53 -3.30 -4.08
N ILE A 149 -5.79 -3.31 -4.53
CA ILE A 149 -6.65 -2.12 -4.55
C ILE A 149 -7.92 -2.40 -3.77
N HIS A 150 -8.15 -1.56 -2.78
CA HIS A 150 -9.35 -1.49 -1.99
C HIS A 150 -10.29 -0.42 -2.56
N ALA A 151 -11.58 -0.53 -2.23
CA ALA A 151 -12.62 0.39 -2.68
C ALA A 151 -13.43 0.91 -1.49
N TYR A 152 -12.74 1.43 -0.47
CA TYR A 152 -13.38 2.17 0.60
C TYR A 152 -13.90 3.49 0.03
N THR A 153 -15.18 3.77 0.27
CA THR A 153 -15.87 4.99 -0.19
C THR A 153 -16.02 6.02 0.92
N LYS A 154 -15.74 5.64 2.17
CA LYS A 154 -15.78 6.52 3.33
C LYS A 154 -14.38 6.74 3.89
N ARG A 155 -14.03 8.00 4.12
CA ARG A 155 -12.72 8.39 4.66
C ARG A 155 -12.48 7.79 6.04
N ALA A 156 -13.50 7.72 6.88
CA ALA A 156 -13.38 7.10 8.20
C ALA A 156 -12.97 5.61 8.11
N ASP A 157 -13.55 4.85 7.18
CA ASP A 157 -13.23 3.43 7.01
C ASP A 157 -11.83 3.22 6.45
N LEU A 158 -11.42 4.07 5.49
CA LEU A 158 -10.05 4.06 4.95
C LEU A 158 -9.00 4.32 6.03
N LEU A 159 -9.24 5.30 6.91
CA LEU A 159 -8.33 5.63 8.00
C LEU A 159 -8.30 4.54 9.09
N ALA A 160 -9.45 3.95 9.41
CA ALA A 160 -9.51 2.81 10.31
C ALA A 160 -8.71 1.61 9.76
N HIS A 161 -8.82 1.35 8.46
CA HIS A 161 -8.04 0.33 7.76
C HIS A 161 -6.54 0.63 7.80
N TYR A 162 -6.14 1.87 7.51
CA TYR A 162 -4.74 2.31 7.60
C TYR A 162 -4.17 2.09 9.01
N LEU A 163 -4.88 2.50 10.06
CA LEU A 163 -4.44 2.34 11.45
C LEU A 163 -4.32 0.86 11.83
N ALA A 164 -5.28 0.02 11.44
CA ALA A 164 -5.25 -1.41 11.73
C ALA A 164 -4.03 -2.11 11.08
N LEU A 165 -3.65 -1.71 9.87
CA LEU A 165 -2.47 -2.24 9.18
C LEU A 165 -1.16 -1.75 9.78
N ASN A 166 -1.10 -0.48 10.20
CA ASN A 166 0.15 0.21 10.45
C ASN A 166 0.51 0.41 11.94
N ALA A 167 -0.45 0.23 12.86
CA ALA A 167 -0.23 0.45 14.30
C ALA A 167 0.21 -0.81 15.09
N GLY A 168 0.10 -2.01 14.49
CA GLY A 168 0.28 -3.30 15.20
C GLY A 168 1.73 -3.77 15.40
N GLY A 169 2.71 -3.05 14.88
CA GLY A 169 4.14 -3.28 15.11
C GLY A 169 4.90 -1.96 15.11
N THR A 170 6.20 -1.95 15.43
CA THR A 170 7.01 -0.73 15.34
C THR A 170 7.58 -0.45 13.94
N PRO A 171 6.76 -0.16 12.90
CA PRO A 171 7.23 0.62 11.74
C PRO A 171 6.93 2.12 11.75
N HIS A 172 5.91 2.61 12.47
CA HIS A 172 5.51 4.05 12.50
C HIS A 172 5.85 4.70 13.84
N SER A 173 6.12 6.01 13.84
CA SER A 173 6.34 6.76 15.08
C SER A 173 5.03 6.92 15.86
N ALA A 174 5.12 7.09 17.18
CA ALA A 174 3.93 7.30 18.01
C ALA A 174 3.20 8.60 17.62
N GLU A 175 3.96 9.63 17.25
CA GLU A 175 3.45 10.92 16.77
C GLU A 175 2.68 10.77 15.46
N GLU A 176 3.18 9.97 14.50
CA GLU A 176 2.50 9.69 13.24
C GLU A 176 1.17 8.98 13.46
N ILE A 177 1.13 7.99 14.35
CA ILE A 177 -0.10 7.26 14.69
C ILE A 177 -1.13 8.20 15.34
N GLU A 178 -0.70 9.05 16.27
CA GLU A 178 -1.62 9.96 16.96
C GLU A 178 -2.21 11.01 16.01
N ARG A 179 -1.40 11.50 15.06
CA ARG A 179 -1.86 12.40 14.01
C ARG A 179 -2.98 11.78 13.17
N VAL A 180 -2.83 10.51 12.77
CA VAL A 180 -3.83 9.81 11.95
C VAL A 180 -5.10 9.50 12.77
N ARG A 181 -4.98 9.22 14.08
CA ARG A 181 -6.15 9.14 14.97
C ARG A 181 -6.95 10.45 15.01
N GLY A 182 -6.26 11.59 15.04
CA GLY A 182 -6.89 12.90 14.91
C GLY A 182 -7.67 13.08 13.61
N LEU A 183 -7.09 12.64 12.47
CA LEU A 183 -7.77 12.66 11.17
C LEU A 183 -9.02 11.75 11.14
N LEU A 184 -8.98 10.61 11.83
CA LEU A 184 -10.12 9.69 11.94
C LEU A 184 -11.26 10.32 12.75
N ALA A 185 -10.95 10.94 13.89
CA ALA A 185 -11.96 11.61 14.71
C ALA A 185 -12.67 12.75 13.95
N GLN A 186 -11.92 13.52 13.16
CA GLN A 186 -12.48 14.56 12.29
C GLN A 186 -13.40 13.99 11.21
N ALA A 187 -12.99 12.89 10.56
CA ALA A 187 -13.78 12.20 9.54
C ALA A 187 -15.10 11.65 10.11
N GLN A 188 -15.08 11.14 11.36
CA GLN A 188 -16.26 10.61 12.03
C GLN A 188 -17.24 11.70 12.49
N GLY A 189 -16.74 12.89 12.84
CA GLY A 189 -17.57 14.02 13.29
C GLY A 189 -18.20 14.86 12.17
N SER A 190 -17.81 14.62 10.91
CA SER A 190 -18.28 15.38 9.74
C SER A 190 -19.35 14.63 8.91
N ALA A 191 -19.81 13.48 9.41
CA ALA A 191 -20.80 12.61 8.78
C ALA A 191 -22.23 12.89 9.27
#